data_AF-A0ABD4PKA4-F1
#
_entry.id   AF-A0ABD4PKA4-F1
#
_cell.length_a   1.000
_cell.length_b   1.000
_cell.length_c   1.000
_cell.angle_alpha   90.00
_cell.angle_beta   90.00
_cell.angle_gamma   90.00
#
_symmetry.space_group_name_H-M   'P 1'
#
loop_
_entity.id
_entity.type
_entity.pdbx_description
1 polymer ?
#
loop_
_entity_poly.entity_id
_entity_poly.type
_entity_poly.pdbx_seq_one_letter_code
_entity_poly.pdbx_strand_id
1 'polypeptide(L)' 'MARLIIPVEFKKSDLEELKLYERLKSYSAPGSMIKDILKKRISLDILYTDKEENK' A
#
# COMPACT_ATOMS: atom_id res chain seq x y z
N MET A 1 24.75 7.63 -7.63
CA MET A 1 23.36 8.08 -7.45
C MET A 1 22.86 7.61 -6.10
N ALA A 2 22.52 8.52 -5.18
CA ALA A 2 21.91 8.16 -3.91
C ALA A 2 20.41 7.90 -4.11
N ARG A 3 19.91 6.76 -3.64
CA ARG A 3 18.46 6.49 -3.60
C ARG A 3 17.91 7.12 -2.31
N LEU A 4 16.88 7.95 -2.44
CA LEU A 4 16.12 8.45 -1.30
C LEU A 4 15.34 7.28 -0.68
N ILE A 5 15.57 7.03 0.60
CA ILE A 5 14.85 6.03 1.39
C ILE A 5 13.85 6.78 2.26
N ILE A 6 12.56 6.47 2.09
CA ILE A 6 11.48 7.07 2.87
C ILE A 6 10.92 5.97 3.77
N PRO A 7 11.09 6.05 5.10
CA PRO A 7 10.42 5.13 6.02
C PRO A 7 8.91 5.42 6.02
N VAL A 8 8.11 4.36 5.94
CA VAL A 8 6.65 4.42 6.07
C VAL A 8 6.30 3.69 7.35
N GLU A 9 5.70 4.40 8.29
CA GLU A 9 5.31 3.87 9.60
C GLU A 9 3.81 3.64 9.64
N PHE A 10 3.42 2.53 10.28
CA PHE A 10 2.03 2.15 10.48
C PHE A 10 1.74 2.06 11.98
N LYS A 11 0.60 2.59 12.41
CA LYS A 11 0.08 2.52 13.76
C LYS A 11 -0.52 1.15 14.02
N LYS A 12 0.09 0.41 14.93
CA LYS A 12 -0.43 -0.89 15.38
C LYS A 12 -1.79 -0.81 16.10
N SER A 13 -2.15 0.38 16.60
CA SER A 13 -3.42 0.62 17.28
C SER A 13 -4.59 0.86 16.33
N ASP A 14 -4.31 1.03 15.03
CA ASP A 14 -5.32 1.28 14.01
C ASP A 14 -5.51 0.04 13.13
N LEU A 15 -6.75 -0.45 13.11
CA LEU A 15 -7.12 -1.67 12.40
C LEU A 15 -7.14 -1.45 10.88
N GLU A 16 -7.43 -0.24 10.41
CA GLU A 16 -7.39 0.10 8.99
C GLU A 16 -5.95 0.14 8.48
N GLU A 17 -5.04 0.74 9.24
CA GLU A 17 -3.61 0.76 8.88
C GLU A 17 -2.98 -0.64 8.89
N LEU A 18 -3.41 -1.53 9.79
CA LEU A 18 -2.96 -2.92 9.79
C LEU A 18 -3.41 -3.69 8.55
N LYS A 19 -4.68 -3.56 8.15
CA LYS A 19 -5.18 -4.15 6.90
C LYS A 19 -4.44 -3.60 5.67
N LEU A 20 -4.20 -2.30 5.66
CA LEU A 20 -3.45 -1.63 4.61
C LEU A 20 -2.01 -2.17 4.52
N TYR A 21 -1.36 -2.36 5.67
CA TYR A 21 -0.02 -2.93 5.76
C TYR A 21 0.03 -4.38 5.26
N GLU A 22 -0.88 -5.25 5.70
CA GLU A 22 -0.96 -6.63 5.24
C GLU A 22 -1.16 -6.71 3.73
N ARG A 23 -2.01 -5.84 3.19
CA ARG A 23 -2.26 -5.76 1.76
C ARG A 23 -1.06 -5.24 0.97
N LEU A 24 -0.38 -4.22 1.47
CA LEU A 24 0.88 -3.76 0.89
C LEU A 24 1.93 -4.87 0.88
N LYS A 25 2.01 -5.66 1.96
CA LYS A 25 2.94 -6.78 2.10
C LYS A 25 2.62 -7.96 1.16
N SER A 26 1.37 -8.12 0.73
CA SER A 26 0.98 -9.18 -0.21
C SER A 26 1.47 -8.94 -1.65
N TYR A 27 1.77 -7.68 -2.01
CA TYR A 27 2.36 -7.37 -3.31
C TYR A 27 3.84 -7.77 -3.36
N SER A 28 4.28 -8.26 -4.52
CA SER A 28 5.69 -8.64 -4.74
C SER A 28 6.68 -7.47 -4.61
N ALA A 29 6.23 -6.23 -4.87
CA ALA A 29 7.07 -5.03 -4.81
C ALA A 29 6.31 -3.84 -4.17
N PRO A 30 6.17 -3.80 -2.83
CA PRO A 30 5.40 -2.76 -2.13
C PRO A 30 5.92 -1.35 -2.38
N GLY A 31 7.25 -1.16 -2.43
CA GLY A 31 7.85 0.15 -2.70
C GLY A 31 7.53 0.69 -4.09
N SER A 32 7.44 -0.19 -5.09
CA SER A 32 7.01 0.20 -6.44
C SER A 32 5.53 0.56 -6.46
N MET A 33 4.69 -0.19 -5.74
CA MET A 33 3.26 0.08 -5.59
C MET A 33 3.02 1.48 -4.99
N ILE A 34 3.68 1.79 -3.86
CA ILE A 34 3.63 3.10 -3.20
C ILE A 34 4.10 4.20 -4.17
N LYS A 35 5.19 3.96 -4.90
CA LYS A 35 5.74 4.91 -5.86
C LYS A 35 4.77 5.21 -7.00
N ASP A 36 4.09 4.21 -7.54
CA ASP A 36 3.12 4.40 -8.63
C ASP A 36 1.84 5.10 -8.14
N ILE A 37 1.42 4.84 -6.90
CA ILE A 37 0.32 5.57 -6.23
C ILE A 37 0.70 7.05 -6.05
N LEU A 38 1.88 7.35 -5.51
CA LEU A 38 2.37 8.72 -5.35
C LEU A 38 2.50 9.44 -6.70
N LYS A 39 2.83 8.70 -7.77
CA LYS A 39 2.85 9.22 -9.15
C LYS A 39 1.47 9.34 -9.80
N LYS A 40 0.39 9.03 -9.08
CA LYS A 40 -1.00 9.00 -9.58
C LYS A 40 -1.20 8.10 -10.80
N ARG A 41 -0.34 7.09 -10.97
CA ARG A 41 -0.49 6.08 -12.02
C ARG A 41 -1.50 4.99 -11.63
N ILE A 42 -1.69 4.84 -10.32
CA ILE A 42 -2.53 3.84 -9.68
C ILE A 42 -3.37 4.57 -8.64
N SER A 43 -4.68 4.32 -8.60
CA SER A 43 -5.55 4.93 -7.60
C SER A 43 -5.31 4.31 -6.23
N LEU A 44 -5.46 5.12 -5.17
CA LEU A 44 -5.40 4.63 -3.79
C LEU A 44 -6.55 3.66 -3.49
N ASP A 45 -7.66 3.73 -4.24
CA ASP A 45 -8.81 2.83 -4.11
C ASP A 45 -8.44 1.35 -4.24
N ILE A 46 -7.33 1.01 -4.88
CA ILE A 46 -6.89 -0.39 -5.05
C ILE A 46 -6.42 -0.99 -3.72
N LEU A 47 -5.98 -0.14 -2.79
CA LEU A 47 -5.60 -0.53 -1.44
C LEU A 47 -6.82 -0.68 -0.51
N TYR A 48 -7.93 0.00 -0.82
CA TYR A 48 -9.17 -0.01 -0.03
C TYR A 48 -10.28 -0.88 -0.63
N THR A 49 -10.16 -1.27 -1.90
CA THR A 49 -11.07 -2.22 -2.54
C THR A 49 -10.82 -3.58 -1.92
N ASP A 50 -11.44 -3.89 -0.79
CA ASP A 50 -11.88 -5.27 -0.56
C ASP A 50 -12.63 -5.65 -1.82
N LYS A 51 -11.98 -6.46 -2.68
CA LYS A 51 -12.73 -7.16 -3.69
C LYS A 51 -13.62 -8.11 -2.88
N GLU A 52 -14.83 -7.65 -2.58
CA GLU A 52 -16.01 -8.50 -2.62
C GLU A 52 -16.10 -9.07 -4.06
N GLU A 53 -15.16 -9.94 -4.43
CA GLU A 53 -15.36 -10.87 -5.52
C GLU A 53 -16.02 -12.10 -4.90
N ASN A 54 -17.25 -11.85 -4.43
CA ASN A 54 -18.20 -12.90 -4.12
C ASN A 54 -18.94 -13.17 -5.43
N LYS A 55 -18.45 -14.14 -6.21
CA LYS A 55 -19.30 -14.84 -7.19
C LYS A 55 -18.78 -16.23 -7.50
#